data_AF-E3MEQ6-F1
#
_entry.id   AF-E3MEQ6-F1
#
_cell.length_a   1.000
_cell.length_b   1.000
_cell.length_c   1.000
_cell.angle_alpha   90.00
_cell.angle_beta   90.00
_cell.angle_gamma   90.00
#
_symmetry.space_group_name_H-M   'P 1'
#
loop_
_entity.id
_entity.type
_entity.pdbx_description
1 polymer ?
#
loop_
_entity_poly.entity_id
_entity_poly.type
_entity_poly.pdbx_seq_one_letter_code
_entity_poly.pdbx_strand_id
1 'polypeptide(L)'
;MNLFIGLFFLILVENGFSAPIIAKRDTFPDKAHLVKQTNRMRAEIAEKKQIAIMQEVHWDTDLEKIAEGLRCDNYKNPRSNYMVLAYPAFFGNATEKKYVIEAMVNLDYHVNSIPGQSKIGCYLPDIVCPIPHTRTSIVSFCLVGPKTSRDDGDIKKGAPGSQCPNGKAANGLCKAYYV
;
A
#
# COMPACT_ATOMS: atom_id res chain seq x y z
N MET A 1 69.88 -26.34 30.75
CA MET A 1 68.59 -26.44 30.02
C MET A 1 68.22 -25.07 29.52
N ASN A 2 68.62 -24.74 28.29
CA ASN A 2 68.31 -23.50 27.56
C ASN A 2 68.70 -23.74 26.10
N LEU A 3 67.73 -23.70 25.17
CA LEU A 3 67.89 -23.05 23.86
C LEU A 3 66.50 -22.93 23.20
N PHE A 4 65.97 -21.71 23.17
CA PHE A 4 64.74 -21.32 22.50
C PHE A 4 65.04 -20.90 21.06
N ILE A 5 64.47 -21.61 20.08
CA ILE A 5 64.27 -21.21 18.68
C ILE A 5 63.06 -22.05 18.22
N GLY A 6 61.90 -21.59 17.78
CA GLY A 6 61.43 -20.33 17.26
C GLY A 6 60.47 -20.71 16.13
N LEU A 7 59.17 -20.41 16.25
CA LEU A 7 58.30 -20.29 15.07
C LEU A 7 57.08 -19.45 15.39
N PHE A 8 57.02 -18.30 14.72
CA PHE A 8 55.88 -17.39 14.63
C PHE A 8 54.62 -18.13 14.17
N PHE A 9 53.54 -18.02 14.93
CA PHE A 9 52.20 -18.03 14.35
C PHE A 9 51.49 -16.73 14.69
N LEU A 10 51.29 -15.96 13.63
CA LEU A 10 50.63 -14.67 13.60
C LEU A 10 49.19 -14.78 14.12
N ILE A 11 48.86 -13.85 15.00
CA ILE A 11 47.51 -13.58 15.48
C ILE A 11 46.69 -13.10 14.27
N LEU A 12 45.84 -13.97 13.72
CA LEU A 12 44.74 -13.52 12.87
C LEU A 12 43.64 -13.00 13.81
N VAL A 13 43.72 -11.72 14.12
CA VAL A 13 42.56 -10.95 14.56
C VAL A 13 41.64 -10.92 13.34
N GLU A 14 40.67 -11.83 13.28
CA GLU A 14 39.50 -11.60 12.46
C GLU A 14 38.78 -10.40 13.07
N ASN A 15 39.13 -9.22 12.55
CA ASN A 15 38.26 -8.06 12.59
C ASN A 15 36.99 -8.45 11.83
N GLY A 16 36.08 -9.13 12.52
CA GLY A 16 34.69 -9.18 12.15
C GLY A 16 34.21 -7.74 12.18
N PHE A 17 34.31 -7.06 11.03
CA PHE A 17 33.53 -5.88 10.74
C PHE A 17 32.09 -6.29 11.06
N SER A 18 31.62 -5.85 12.22
CA SER A 18 30.19 -5.72 12.46
C SER A 18 29.75 -4.64 11.49
N ALA A 19 29.52 -5.03 10.23
CA ALA A 19 28.68 -4.29 9.35
C ALA A 19 27.41 -4.00 10.16
N PRO A 20 26.94 -2.74 10.21
CA PRO A 20 25.71 -2.46 10.90
C PRO A 20 24.69 -3.43 10.32
N ILE A 21 24.03 -4.19 11.20
CA ILE A 21 22.80 -4.89 10.83
C ILE A 21 21.89 -3.74 10.40
N ILE A 22 21.86 -3.47 9.10
CA ILE A 22 20.81 -2.71 8.46
C ILE A 22 19.60 -3.58 8.76
N ALA A 23 18.90 -3.26 9.87
CA ALA A 23 17.57 -3.74 10.11
C ALA A 23 16.87 -3.58 8.77
N LYS A 24 16.45 -4.71 8.16
CA LYS A 24 15.74 -4.72 6.88
C LYS A 24 14.80 -3.53 6.93
N ARG A 25 15.05 -2.49 6.12
CA ARG A 25 13.96 -1.60 5.73
C ARG A 25 12.91 -2.57 5.26
N ASP A 26 11.76 -2.62 5.93
CA ASP A 26 10.66 -3.49 5.53
C ASP A 26 10.49 -3.29 4.03
N THR A 27 10.93 -4.26 3.24
CA THR A 27 10.96 -4.11 1.80
C THR A 27 9.50 -3.99 1.41
N PHE A 28 9.15 -2.89 0.73
CA PHE A 28 7.77 -2.64 0.37
C PHE A 28 7.18 -3.87 -0.35
N PRO A 29 5.94 -4.28 -0.02
CA PRO A 29 5.29 -5.39 -0.71
C PRO A 29 5.35 -5.20 -2.22
N ASP A 30 5.71 -6.29 -2.92
CA ASP A 30 5.66 -6.34 -4.38
C ASP A 30 4.29 -5.90 -4.92
N LYS A 31 4.24 -5.35 -6.13
CA LYS A 31 3.02 -4.84 -6.79
C LYS A 31 1.90 -5.89 -6.76
N ALA A 32 2.23 -7.15 -7.04
CA ALA A 32 1.26 -8.23 -7.02
C ALA A 32 0.74 -8.51 -5.60
N HIS A 33 1.58 -8.33 -4.58
CA HIS A 33 1.19 -8.49 -3.19
C HIS A 33 0.16 -7.42 -2.77
N LEU A 34 0.38 -6.16 -3.13
CA LEU A 34 -0.57 -5.07 -2.84
C LEU A 34 -1.91 -5.33 -3.52
N VAL A 35 -1.90 -5.60 -4.82
CA VAL A 35 -3.12 -5.91 -5.58
C VAL A 35 -3.88 -7.07 -4.93
N LYS A 36 -3.16 -8.12 -4.52
CA LYS A 36 -3.76 -9.28 -3.83
C LYS A 36 -4.37 -8.88 -2.49
N GLN A 37 -3.67 -8.08 -1.67
CA GLN A 37 -4.17 -7.63 -0.37
C GLN A 37 -5.38 -6.70 -0.51
N THR A 38 -5.33 -5.74 -1.44
CA THR A 38 -6.42 -4.84 -1.75
C THR A 38 -7.65 -5.64 -2.21
N ASN A 39 -7.48 -6.61 -3.13
CA ASN A 39 -8.59 -7.45 -3.57
C ASN A 39 -9.15 -8.35 -2.46
N ARG A 40 -8.31 -8.84 -1.54
CA ARG A 40 -8.79 -9.56 -0.35
C ARG A 40 -9.68 -8.67 0.53
N MET A 41 -9.22 -7.45 0.83
CA MET A 41 -10.03 -6.48 1.59
C MET A 41 -11.35 -6.19 0.89
N ARG A 42 -11.32 -5.97 -0.43
CA ARG A 42 -12.53 -5.73 -1.24
C ARG A 42 -13.50 -6.90 -1.21
N ALA A 43 -13.00 -8.14 -1.25
CA ALA A 43 -13.83 -9.34 -1.12
C ALA A 43 -14.48 -9.44 0.27
N GLU A 44 -13.72 -9.17 1.35
CA GLU A 44 -14.24 -9.14 2.72
C GLU A 44 -15.31 -8.05 2.90
N ILE A 45 -15.11 -6.87 2.30
CA ILE A 45 -16.11 -5.79 2.30
C ILE A 45 -17.36 -6.20 1.51
N ALA A 46 -17.19 -6.80 0.34
CA ALA A 46 -18.30 -7.25 -0.49
C ALA A 46 -19.16 -8.29 0.22
N GLU A 47 -18.54 -9.24 0.90
CA GLU A 47 -19.23 -10.24 1.72
C GLU A 47 -20.00 -9.57 2.88
N LYS A 48 -19.32 -8.76 3.69
CA LYS A 48 -19.94 -8.10 4.85
C LYS A 48 -21.08 -7.15 4.47
N LYS A 49 -20.93 -6.40 3.38
CA LYS A 49 -21.92 -5.40 2.93
C LYS A 49 -22.92 -5.94 1.91
N GLN A 50 -22.78 -7.21 1.51
CA GLN A 50 -23.56 -7.86 0.46
C GLN A 50 -23.57 -7.02 -0.83
N ILE A 51 -22.39 -6.79 -1.40
CA ILE A 51 -22.19 -6.02 -2.64
C ILE A 51 -21.99 -7.00 -3.79
N ALA A 52 -22.97 -7.09 -4.68
CA ALA A 52 -23.00 -8.07 -5.77
C ALA A 52 -22.03 -7.76 -6.91
N ILE A 53 -21.59 -6.50 -7.05
CA ILE A 53 -20.84 -6.00 -8.20
C ILE A 53 -19.45 -5.43 -7.88
N MET A 54 -18.88 -5.76 -6.72
CA MET A 54 -17.55 -5.29 -6.33
C MET A 54 -16.51 -5.75 -7.35
N GLN A 55 -15.85 -4.82 -8.04
CA GLN A 55 -14.80 -5.16 -9.01
C GLN A 55 -13.49 -5.49 -8.31
N GLU A 56 -12.68 -6.38 -8.89
CA GLU A 56 -11.27 -6.49 -8.52
C GLU A 56 -10.50 -5.29 -9.07
N VAL A 57 -9.45 -4.89 -8.35
CA VAL A 57 -8.46 -3.96 -8.84
C VAL A 57 -7.30 -4.70 -9.52
N HIS A 58 -6.71 -4.08 -10.52
CA HIS A 58 -5.43 -4.48 -11.11
C HIS A 58 -4.43 -3.33 -10.98
N TRP A 59 -3.14 -3.66 -11.10
CA TRP A 59 -2.11 -2.64 -11.13
C TRP A 59 -2.23 -1.80 -12.39
N ASP A 60 -2.22 -0.49 -12.25
CA ASP A 60 -2.27 0.47 -13.35
C ASP A 60 -1.00 1.32 -13.34
N THR A 61 -0.22 1.23 -14.42
CA THR A 61 1.08 1.89 -14.54
C THR A 61 0.94 3.40 -14.74
N ASP A 62 -0.19 3.86 -15.29
CA ASP A 62 -0.43 5.30 -15.45
C ASP A 62 -0.74 5.94 -14.10
N LEU A 63 -1.54 5.28 -13.26
CA LEU A 63 -1.74 5.66 -11.87
C LEU A 63 -0.45 5.65 -11.06
N GLU A 64 0.43 4.67 -11.26
CA GLU A 64 1.77 4.65 -10.65
C GLU A 64 2.60 5.89 -11.06
N LYS A 65 2.65 6.22 -12.35
CA LYS A 65 3.36 7.41 -12.85
C LYS A 65 2.76 8.72 -12.32
N ILE A 66 1.44 8.79 -12.19
CA ILE A 66 0.80 9.96 -11.58
C ILE A 66 1.17 10.05 -10.10
N ALA A 67 1.18 8.91 -9.37
CA ALA A 67 1.61 8.86 -7.98
C ALA A 67 3.07 9.32 -7.81
N GLU A 68 3.95 8.95 -8.75
CA GLU A 68 5.33 9.42 -8.82
C GLU A 68 5.45 10.94 -8.99
N GLY A 69 4.48 11.58 -9.65
CA GLY A 69 4.42 13.04 -9.80
C GLY A 69 3.82 13.79 -8.60
N LEU A 70 3.24 13.09 -7.62
CA LEU A 70 2.62 13.74 -6.47
C LEU A 70 3.65 14.25 -5.46
N ARG A 71 3.34 15.40 -4.87
CA ARG A 71 4.16 16.16 -3.93
C ARG A 71 3.27 16.68 -2.80
N CYS A 72 3.90 17.17 -1.75
CA CYS A 72 3.23 17.56 -0.51
C CYS A 72 2.23 18.72 -0.67
N ASP A 73 2.44 19.56 -1.67
CA ASP A 73 1.62 20.72 -2.02
C ASP A 73 0.43 20.36 -2.94
N ASN A 74 0.51 19.26 -3.70
CA ASN A 74 -0.46 18.95 -4.75
C ASN A 74 -1.31 17.69 -4.52
N TYR A 75 -0.91 16.76 -3.62
CA TYR A 75 -1.61 15.48 -3.47
C TYR A 75 -3.06 15.60 -3.00
N LYS A 76 -3.43 16.74 -2.38
CA LYS A 76 -4.80 17.03 -1.91
C LYS A 76 -5.73 17.51 -3.03
N ASN A 77 -5.21 17.75 -4.23
CA ASN A 77 -5.96 18.24 -5.39
C ASN A 77 -5.98 17.16 -6.49
N PRO A 78 -6.65 16.01 -6.25
CA PRO A 78 -6.68 14.93 -7.22
C PRO A 78 -7.43 15.32 -8.50
N ARG A 79 -7.05 14.70 -9.62
CA ARG A 79 -7.78 14.82 -10.90
C ARG A 79 -9.09 14.01 -10.86
N SER A 80 -9.91 14.15 -11.89
CA SER A 80 -11.28 13.62 -11.97
C SER A 80 -11.41 12.10 -12.17
N ASN A 81 -10.35 11.30 -12.00
CA ASN A 81 -10.36 9.87 -12.31
C ASN A 81 -9.64 8.97 -11.27
N TYR A 82 -9.30 9.49 -10.09
CA TYR A 82 -8.75 8.69 -9.01
C TYR A 82 -8.96 9.33 -7.65
N MET A 83 -8.88 8.51 -6.61
CA MET A 83 -8.74 8.92 -5.20
C MET A 83 -7.30 8.71 -4.75
N VAL A 84 -6.83 9.55 -3.82
CA VAL A 84 -5.46 9.49 -3.28
C VAL A 84 -5.50 8.86 -1.89
N LEU A 85 -4.68 7.82 -1.69
CA LEU A 85 -4.37 7.23 -0.40
C LEU A 85 -2.93 7.61 -0.05
N ALA A 86 -2.76 8.40 1.01
CA ALA A 86 -1.47 8.84 1.51
C ALA A 86 -1.03 7.98 2.69
N TYR A 87 0.03 7.21 2.52
CA TYR A 87 0.56 6.31 3.54
C TYR A 87 1.77 6.95 4.25
N PRO A 88 1.70 7.14 5.58
CA PRO A 88 2.79 7.66 6.37
C PRO A 88 3.75 6.60 6.90
N ALA A 89 5.00 7.01 7.09
CA ALA A 89 5.95 6.35 7.97
C ALA A 89 5.85 6.96 9.37
N PHE A 90 5.86 6.08 10.37
CA PHE A 90 5.66 6.43 11.76
C PHE A 90 6.99 6.59 12.49
N PHE A 91 7.24 7.78 13.03
CA PHE A 91 8.37 8.07 13.92
C PHE A 91 7.90 8.63 15.29
N GLY A 92 6.60 8.65 15.53
CA GLY A 92 5.95 9.14 16.75
C GLY A 92 5.74 8.06 17.82
N ASN A 93 5.11 8.45 18.93
CA ASN A 93 4.79 7.53 20.03
C ASN A 93 3.59 6.62 19.68
N ALA A 94 3.29 5.63 20.53
CA ALA A 94 2.22 4.64 20.29
C ALA A 94 0.82 5.27 20.11
N THR A 95 0.54 6.37 20.81
CA THR A 95 -0.74 7.09 20.73
C THR A 95 -0.90 7.82 19.40
N GLU A 96 0.13 8.57 18.98
CA GLU A 96 0.17 9.23 17.66
C GLU A 96 0.03 8.21 16.53
N LYS A 97 0.73 7.08 16.64
CA LYS A 97 0.65 5.96 15.71
C LYS A 97 -0.78 5.41 15.60
N LYS A 98 -1.47 5.21 16.73
CA LYS A 98 -2.86 4.68 16.75
C LYS A 98 -3.82 5.59 15.98
N TYR A 99 -3.84 6.89 16.27
CA TYR A 99 -4.77 7.83 15.65
C TYR A 99 -4.60 7.88 14.12
N VAL A 100 -3.35 7.95 13.66
CA VAL A 100 -3.07 8.01 12.23
C VAL A 100 -3.40 6.68 11.54
N ILE A 101 -3.09 5.54 12.16
CA ILE A 101 -3.49 4.23 11.62
C ILE A 101 -5.02 4.15 11.49
N GLU A 102 -5.77 4.61 12.48
CA GLU A 102 -7.24 4.60 12.44
C GLU A 102 -7.78 5.45 11.29
N ALA A 103 -7.26 6.67 11.12
CA ALA A 103 -7.63 7.54 10.01
C ALA A 103 -7.30 6.90 8.64
N MET A 104 -6.14 6.26 8.51
CA MET A 104 -5.75 5.55 7.29
C MET A 104 -6.65 4.36 7.00
N VAL A 105 -6.92 3.51 7.99
CA VAL A 105 -7.78 2.34 7.83
C VAL A 105 -9.18 2.77 7.40
N ASN A 106 -9.72 3.84 7.98
CA ASN A 106 -11.01 4.38 7.60
C ASN A 106 -11.02 4.90 6.15
N LEU A 107 -9.96 5.60 5.72
CA LEU A 107 -9.84 6.10 4.36
C LEU A 107 -9.68 4.95 3.35
N ASP A 108 -8.80 3.99 3.65
CA ASP A 108 -8.54 2.82 2.81
C ASP A 108 -9.81 1.97 2.66
N TYR A 109 -10.54 1.76 3.76
CA TYR A 109 -11.84 1.11 3.75
C TYR A 109 -12.88 1.87 2.92
N HIS A 110 -12.93 3.20 3.03
CA HIS A 110 -13.86 4.03 2.26
C HIS A 110 -13.61 3.85 0.76
N VAL A 111 -12.37 4.06 0.32
CA VAL A 111 -11.97 3.95 -1.10
C VAL A 111 -12.20 2.54 -1.63
N ASN A 112 -11.79 1.50 -0.87
CA ASN A 112 -11.95 0.11 -1.29
C ASN A 112 -13.38 -0.42 -1.16
N SER A 113 -14.29 0.32 -0.52
CA SER A 113 -15.71 -0.04 -0.49
C SER A 113 -16.49 0.43 -1.73
N ILE A 114 -15.86 1.16 -2.64
CA ILE A 114 -16.47 1.65 -3.88
C ILE A 114 -16.42 0.52 -4.93
N PRO A 115 -17.59 -0.02 -5.37
CA PRO A 115 -17.63 -1.21 -6.22
C PRO A 115 -16.96 -1.02 -7.57
N GLY A 116 -17.08 0.17 -8.15
CA GLY A 116 -16.58 0.49 -9.49
C GLY A 116 -15.09 0.84 -9.56
N GLN A 117 -14.34 0.79 -8.44
CA GLN A 117 -12.88 0.90 -8.51
C GLN A 117 -12.29 -0.37 -9.13
N SER A 118 -11.37 -0.20 -10.08
CA SER A 118 -10.77 -1.32 -10.83
C SER A 118 -9.27 -1.17 -11.05
N LYS A 119 -8.67 -0.04 -10.66
CA LYS A 119 -7.26 0.27 -10.89
C LYS A 119 -6.60 0.73 -9.60
N ILE A 120 -5.37 0.30 -9.36
CA ILE A 120 -4.51 0.80 -8.30
C ILE A 120 -3.08 1.02 -8.82
N GLY A 121 -2.45 2.13 -8.45
CA GLY A 121 -1.03 2.37 -8.73
C GLY A 121 -0.41 3.16 -7.58
N CYS A 122 0.77 2.76 -7.12
CA CYS A 122 1.44 3.38 -5.98
C CYS A 122 2.87 3.78 -6.29
N TYR A 123 3.34 4.85 -5.65
CA TYR A 123 4.73 5.28 -5.65
C TYR A 123 5.21 5.55 -4.21
N LEU A 124 6.44 5.16 -3.93
CA LEU A 124 7.02 5.01 -2.58
C LEU A 124 8.47 5.49 -2.38
N PRO A 125 9.34 5.55 -3.40
CA PRO A 125 10.62 6.21 -3.22
C PRO A 125 10.43 7.74 -3.12
N ASP A 126 11.37 8.41 -2.46
CA ASP A 126 11.62 9.87 -2.57
C ASP A 126 10.54 10.87 -2.11
N ILE A 127 9.43 10.41 -1.52
CA ILE A 127 8.43 11.31 -0.91
C ILE A 127 8.66 11.39 0.59
N VAL A 128 8.80 12.62 1.11
CA VAL A 128 8.70 12.90 2.55
C VAL A 128 7.85 14.16 2.72
N CYS A 129 6.58 13.98 3.09
CA CYS A 129 5.70 15.09 3.42
C CYS A 129 5.43 15.14 4.92
N PRO A 130 6.05 16.09 5.66
CA PRO A 130 5.79 16.27 7.07
C PRO A 130 4.30 16.57 7.30
N ILE A 131 3.69 15.86 8.24
CA ILE A 131 2.33 16.17 8.68
C ILE A 131 2.45 17.17 9.84
N PRO A 132 1.91 18.40 9.71
CA PRO A 132 2.03 19.44 10.74
C PRO A 132 1.61 18.93 12.12
N HIS A 133 2.35 19.34 13.15
CA HIS A 133 2.09 18.97 14.54
C HIS A 133 2.19 17.47 14.87
N THR A 134 2.87 16.67 14.03
CA THR A 134 3.12 15.24 14.30
C THR A 134 4.56 14.85 13.99
N ARG A 135 5.03 13.75 14.58
CA ARG A 135 6.29 13.08 14.19
C ARG A 135 6.06 12.02 13.10
N THR A 136 5.24 12.37 12.12
CA THR A 136 4.80 11.47 11.07
C THR A 136 5.00 12.16 9.72
N SER A 137 5.44 11.40 8.72
CA SER A 137 5.58 11.91 7.36
C SER A 137 4.90 10.97 6.39
N ILE A 138 4.16 11.50 5.42
CA ILE A 138 3.70 10.73 4.28
C ILE A 138 4.94 10.33 3.48
N VAL A 139 5.05 9.03 3.19
CA VAL A 139 6.17 8.45 2.43
C VAL A 139 5.72 7.77 1.15
N SER A 140 4.41 7.70 0.91
CA SER A 140 3.85 7.01 -0.23
C SER A 140 2.49 7.56 -0.61
N PHE A 141 2.22 7.56 -1.91
CA PHE A 141 0.89 7.73 -2.45
C PHE A 141 0.48 6.48 -3.23
N CYS A 142 -0.74 6.02 -2.99
CA CYS A 142 -1.45 5.11 -3.88
C CYS A 142 -2.66 5.83 -4.47
N LEU A 143 -2.91 5.60 -5.76
CA LEU A 143 -4.09 6.09 -6.45
C LEU A 143 -5.01 4.92 -6.74
N VAL A 144 -6.31 5.12 -6.52
CA VAL A 144 -7.35 4.12 -6.82
C VAL A 144 -8.40 4.76 -7.70
N GLY A 145 -8.68 4.14 -8.85
CA GLY A 145 -9.57 4.69 -9.87
C GLY A 145 -10.48 3.65 -10.51
N PRO A 146 -11.46 4.09 -11.33
CA PRO A 146 -11.63 5.46 -11.84
C PRO A 146 -12.53 6.39 -11.00
N LYS A 147 -13.19 5.88 -9.95
CA LYS A 147 -14.17 6.67 -9.19
C LYS A 147 -13.46 7.66 -8.28
N THR A 148 -13.95 8.90 -8.20
CA THR A 148 -13.42 9.97 -7.33
C THR A 148 -14.19 10.12 -6.03
N SER A 149 -15.39 9.53 -5.96
CA SER A 149 -16.25 9.54 -4.79
C SER A 149 -17.09 8.28 -4.75
N ARG A 150 -17.62 7.99 -3.57
CA ARG A 150 -18.63 6.96 -3.38
C ARG A 150 -20.00 7.50 -3.81
N ASP A 151 -20.68 6.75 -4.65
CA ASP A 151 -22.11 6.88 -4.92
C ASP A 151 -22.81 5.63 -4.41
N ASP A 152 -23.76 5.78 -3.49
CA ASP A 152 -24.53 4.65 -2.97
C ASP A 152 -25.52 4.10 -4.00
N GLY A 153 -25.92 4.89 -5.01
CA GLY A 153 -26.73 4.45 -6.15
C GLY A 153 -26.01 3.44 -7.05
N ASP A 154 -24.67 3.49 -7.08
CA ASP A 154 -23.84 2.52 -7.79
C ASP A 154 -23.77 1.16 -7.07
N ILE A 155 -24.38 0.99 -5.89
CA ILE A 155 -24.24 -0.22 -5.08
C ILE A 155 -25.41 -1.15 -5.32
N LYS A 156 -25.12 -2.28 -5.99
CA LYS A 156 -26.08 -3.37 -6.12
C LYS A 156 -25.93 -4.36 -4.97
N LYS A 157 -27.03 -4.57 -4.24
CA LYS A 157 -27.10 -5.55 -3.16
C LYS A 157 -27.23 -6.97 -3.69
N GLY A 158 -26.60 -7.91 -3.01
CA GLY A 158 -26.67 -9.34 -3.29
C GLY A 158 -25.36 -10.06 -3.01
N ALA A 159 -25.35 -11.38 -3.25
CA ALA A 159 -24.17 -12.21 -3.02
C ALA A 159 -22.98 -11.72 -3.86
N PRO A 160 -21.75 -11.67 -3.32
CA PRO A 160 -20.59 -11.20 -4.07
C PRO A 160 -20.40 -11.93 -5.40
N GLY A 161 -20.26 -11.12 -6.44
CA GLY A 161 -20.06 -11.56 -7.81
C GLY A 161 -21.30 -12.12 -8.52
N SER A 162 -22.49 -12.07 -7.90
CA SER A 162 -23.73 -12.57 -8.50
C SER A 162 -24.25 -11.72 -9.67
N GLN A 163 -23.82 -10.46 -9.77
CA GLN A 163 -24.30 -9.52 -10.78
C GLN A 163 -23.14 -8.93 -11.59
N CYS A 164 -22.04 -9.67 -11.75
CA CYS A 164 -20.89 -9.18 -12.48
C CYS A 164 -21.17 -9.00 -13.96
N PRO A 165 -20.99 -7.79 -14.51
CA PRO A 165 -21.20 -7.55 -15.95
C PRO A 165 -20.18 -8.32 -16.81
N ASN A 166 -18.94 -8.48 -16.33
CA ASN A 166 -17.86 -9.16 -17.06
C ASN A 166 -17.52 -10.54 -16.47
N GLY A 167 -18.46 -11.13 -15.74
CA GLY A 167 -18.26 -12.40 -15.05
C GLY A 167 -17.44 -12.28 -13.76
N LYS A 168 -17.47 -13.39 -13.00
CA LYS A 168 -16.86 -13.51 -11.68
C LYS A 168 -15.40 -13.96 -11.80
N ALA A 169 -14.52 -13.32 -11.06
CA ALA A 169 -13.12 -13.70 -10.90
C ALA A 169 -12.96 -14.78 -9.82
N ALA A 170 -11.79 -15.41 -9.76
CA ALA A 170 -11.52 -16.51 -8.81
C ALA A 170 -11.57 -16.07 -7.33
N ASN A 171 -11.32 -14.79 -7.05
CA ASN A 171 -11.42 -14.17 -5.73
C ASN A 171 -12.88 -13.85 -5.32
N GLY A 172 -13.87 -14.15 -6.18
CA GLY A 172 -15.28 -13.91 -5.95
C GLY A 172 -15.77 -12.50 -6.32
N LEU A 173 -14.86 -11.60 -6.70
CA LEU A 173 -15.16 -10.26 -7.19
C LEU A 173 -15.52 -10.28 -8.69
N CYS A 174 -15.95 -9.14 -9.21
CA CYS A 174 -16.17 -8.95 -10.63
C CYS A 174 -14.89 -8.61 -11.35
N LYS A 175 -14.71 -9.19 -12.55
CA LYS A 175 -13.59 -8.82 -13.41
C LYS A 175 -13.67 -7.33 -13.77
N ALA A 176 -12.54 -6.64 -13.70
CA ALA A 176 -12.42 -5.27 -14.16
C ALA A 176 -12.79 -5.14 -15.64
N TYR A 177 -13.19 -3.94 -16.07
CA TYR A 177 -13.24 -3.62 -17.50
C TYR A 177 -11.80 -3.45 -17.99
N TYR A 178 -11.35 -4.30 -18.91
CA TYR A 178 -10.15 -4.04 -19.68
C TYR A 178 -10.56 -3.10 -20.81
N VAL A 179 -10.27 -1.81 -20.64
CA VAL A 179 -10.35 -0.81 -21.71
C VAL A 179 -8.92 -0.46 -22.10
#